data_AF-A0A377GER2-F1
#
_entry.id   AF-A0A377GER2-F1
#
_cell.length_a   1.000
_cell.length_b   1.000
_cell.length_c   1.000
_cell.angle_alpha   90.00
_cell.angle_beta   90.00
_cell.angle_gamma   90.00
#
_symmetry.space_group_name_H-M   'P 1'
#
loop_
_entity.id
_entity.type
_entity.pdbx_description
1 polymer ?
#
loop_
_entity_poly.entity_id
_entity_poly.type
_entity_poly.pdbx_seq_one_letter_code
_entity_poly.pdbx_strand_id
1 'polypeptide(L)'
;MQKIKNTSHVLYLLFRGLCWLIPLTTTVLILFKFDWMCSIGAWSSLISTKQIHDPSHFSWLHRGILLAIEWIPMTITILICHKLAKLFGLFENGHLFEEENIKLIKQVSIYMILGELVQLFYQPLMTAALTFNHPKGERIASITLNSANLSTLITAFIILVASWIVQEAHQLKSETQLTI
;
A
#
# COMPACT_ATOMS: atom_id res chain seq x y z
N MET A 1 -24.66 17.88 7.90
CA MET A 1 -23.66 17.85 6.80
C MET A 1 -22.30 18.41 7.21
N GLN A 2 -22.21 19.47 8.03
CA GLN A 2 -20.94 20.04 8.52
C GLN A 2 -19.95 19.01 9.10
N LYS A 3 -20.44 18.05 9.91
CA LYS A 3 -19.60 17.00 10.50
C LYS A 3 -18.93 16.13 9.44
N ILE A 4 -19.65 15.74 8.38
CA ILE A 4 -19.11 14.93 7.28
C ILE A 4 -18.02 15.70 6.53
N LYS A 5 -18.23 17.00 6.30
CA LYS A 5 -17.26 17.88 5.65
C LYS A 5 -15.96 18.00 6.46
N ASN A 6 -16.07 18.29 7.75
CA ASN A 6 -14.90 18.43 8.62
C ASN A 6 -14.11 17.13 8.74
N THR A 7 -14.78 15.99 8.92
CA THR A 7 -14.10 14.69 8.99
C THR A 7 -13.42 14.35 7.67
N SER A 8 -14.07 14.61 6.54
CA SER A 8 -13.50 14.35 5.21
C SER A 8 -12.28 15.23 4.94
N HIS A 9 -12.30 16.50 5.37
CA HIS A 9 -11.16 17.40 5.25
C HIS A 9 -9.93 16.89 6.05
N VAL A 10 -10.15 16.43 7.28
CA VAL A 10 -9.07 15.85 8.10
C VAL A 10 -8.50 14.60 7.44
N LEU A 11 -9.36 13.70 6.93
CA LEU A 11 -8.92 12.50 6.23
C LEU A 11 -8.19 12.83 4.93
N TYR A 12 -8.65 13.84 4.18
CA TYR A 12 -7.96 14.35 2.99
C TYR A 12 -6.53 14.77 3.32
N LEU A 13 -6.35 15.63 4.33
CA LEU A 13 -5.03 16.09 4.75
C LEU A 13 -4.15 14.95 5.25
N LEU A 14 -4.74 14.01 6.00
CA LEU A 14 -4.05 12.82 6.51
C LEU A 14 -3.51 11.97 5.35
N PHE A 15 -4.36 11.54 4.41
CA PHE A 15 -3.93 10.67 3.31
C PHE A 15 -2.96 11.39 2.36
N ARG A 16 -3.18 12.69 2.11
CA ARG A 16 -2.26 13.52 1.32
C ARG A 16 -0.90 13.67 2.00
N GLY A 17 -0.88 13.82 3.33
CA GLY A 17 0.35 13.85 4.12
C GLY A 17 1.08 12.51 4.09
N LEU A 18 0.35 11.40 4.31
CA LEU A 18 0.91 10.05 4.28
C LEU A 18 1.54 9.70 2.92
N CYS A 19 0.96 10.13 1.80
CA CYS A 19 1.53 9.94 0.45
C CYS A 19 2.98 10.37 0.33
N TRP A 20 3.40 11.41 1.06
CA TRP A 20 4.75 11.97 0.98
C TRP A 20 5.60 11.61 2.20
N LEU A 21 5.00 11.60 3.38
CA LEU A 21 5.70 11.35 4.63
C LEU A 21 6.21 9.90 4.69
N ILE A 22 5.39 8.92 4.29
CA ILE A 22 5.79 7.51 4.29
C ILE A 22 7.03 7.27 3.39
N PRO A 23 7.01 7.55 2.07
CA PRO A 23 8.16 7.25 1.21
C PRO A 23 9.41 8.06 1.57
N LEU A 24 9.25 9.30 2.05
CA LEU A 24 10.37 10.13 2.46
C LEU A 24 11.04 9.56 3.71
N THR A 25 10.25 9.20 4.72
CA THR A 25 10.79 8.61 5.95
C THR A 25 11.44 7.26 5.69
N THR A 26 10.82 6.36 4.92
CA THR A 26 11.44 5.07 4.58
C THR A 26 12.73 5.23 3.80
N THR A 27 12.77 6.15 2.82
CA THR A 27 13.99 6.42 2.04
C THR A 27 15.13 6.93 2.94
N VAL A 28 14.84 7.89 3.81
CA VAL A 28 15.86 8.43 4.75
C VAL A 28 16.32 7.35 5.71
N LEU A 29 15.42 6.53 6.24
CA LEU A 29 15.75 5.48 7.20
C LEU A 29 16.60 4.38 6.56
N ILE A 30 16.25 3.90 5.35
CA ILE A 30 17.01 2.84 4.66
C ILE A 30 18.42 3.33 4.31
N LEU A 31 18.57 4.57 3.87
CA LEU A 31 19.87 5.11 3.46
C LEU A 31 20.78 5.44 4.65
N PHE A 32 20.25 6.13 5.67
CA PHE A 32 21.05 6.69 6.76
C PHE A 32 20.96 5.95 8.09
N LYS A 33 19.88 5.19 8.34
CA LYS A 33 19.56 4.54 9.62
C LYS A 33 19.20 3.05 9.44
N PHE A 34 19.87 2.37 8.49
CA PHE A 34 19.60 0.98 8.17
C PHE A 34 19.75 0.05 9.38
N ASP A 35 20.84 0.17 10.15
CA ASP A 35 21.08 -0.66 11.34
C ASP A 35 19.96 -0.51 12.38
N TRP A 36 19.44 0.72 12.54
CA TRP A 36 18.31 0.98 13.41
C TRP A 36 17.04 0.30 12.90
N MET A 37 16.74 0.38 11.60
CA MET A 37 15.61 -0.32 10.98
C MET A 37 15.68 -1.84 11.17
N CYS A 38 16.87 -2.43 11.00
CA CYS A 38 17.07 -3.85 11.26
C CYS A 38 16.84 -4.19 12.74
N SER A 39 17.35 -3.36 13.66
CA SER A 39 17.22 -3.58 15.12
C SER A 39 15.78 -3.53 15.63
N ILE A 40 14.95 -2.66 15.07
CA ILE A 40 13.52 -2.55 15.41
C ILE A 40 12.66 -3.61 14.70
N GLY A 41 13.26 -4.41 13.82
CA GLY A 41 12.56 -5.46 13.08
C GLY A 41 11.69 -4.93 11.95
N ALA A 42 12.12 -3.91 11.20
CA ALA A 42 11.35 -3.35 10.09
C ALA A 42 10.92 -4.39 9.05
N TRP A 43 11.71 -5.46 8.87
CA TRP A 43 11.40 -6.58 7.96
C TRP A 43 11.07 -7.89 8.70
N SER A 44 10.64 -7.83 9.96
CA SER A 44 10.32 -9.04 10.76
C SER A 44 9.18 -9.87 10.17
N SER A 45 8.33 -9.26 9.34
CA SER A 45 7.28 -9.95 8.58
C SER A 45 7.81 -10.78 7.41
N LEU A 46 9.04 -10.48 6.94
CA LEU A 46 9.67 -11.14 5.80
C LEU A 46 10.73 -12.15 6.24
N ILE A 47 11.57 -11.75 7.19
CA ILE A 47 12.71 -12.54 7.66
C ILE A 47 12.92 -12.29 9.15
N SER A 48 13.39 -13.32 9.87
CA SER A 48 13.72 -13.14 11.29
C SER A 48 14.90 -12.19 11.44
N THR A 49 14.84 -11.27 12.41
CA THR A 49 15.93 -10.31 12.67
C THR A 49 17.28 -11.00 12.97
N LYS A 50 17.24 -12.22 13.51
CA LYS A 50 18.42 -13.05 13.78
C LYS A 50 19.12 -13.58 12.53
N GLN A 51 18.40 -13.61 11.40
CA GLN A 51 18.93 -14.06 10.11
C GLN A 51 19.51 -12.89 9.30
N ILE A 52 19.71 -11.70 9.87
CA ILE A 52 20.40 -10.60 9.20
C ILE A 52 21.77 -10.49 9.85
N HIS A 53 22.78 -11.14 9.29
CA HIS A 53 24.16 -11.03 9.76
C HIS A 53 24.79 -9.70 9.28
N ASP A 54 25.44 -9.00 10.21
CA ASP A 54 26.25 -7.80 9.97
C ASP A 54 25.59 -6.71 9.10
N PRO A 55 24.50 -6.06 9.57
CA PRO A 55 23.85 -4.96 8.85
C PRO A 55 24.77 -3.76 8.60
N SER A 56 25.83 -3.61 9.39
CA SER A 56 26.84 -2.54 9.28
C SER A 56 27.71 -2.66 8.02
N HIS A 57 27.84 -3.87 7.43
CA HIS A 57 28.64 -4.11 6.22
C HIS A 57 27.88 -3.82 4.91
N PHE A 58 26.61 -3.43 4.98
CA PHE A 58 25.86 -3.04 3.79
C PHE A 58 26.37 -1.70 3.24
N SER A 59 27.15 -1.78 2.17
CA SER A 59 27.57 -0.63 1.36
C SER A 59 26.38 0.18 0.86
N TRP A 60 26.58 1.47 0.60
CA TRP A 60 25.58 2.38 0.05
C TRP A 60 24.90 1.84 -1.23
N LEU A 61 25.63 1.09 -2.06
CA LEU A 61 25.06 0.45 -3.25
C LEU A 61 24.01 -0.62 -2.89
N HIS A 62 24.28 -1.44 -1.87
CA HIS A 62 23.33 -2.45 -1.42
C HIS A 62 22.08 -1.81 -0.81
N ARG A 63 22.26 -0.72 -0.04
CA ARG A 63 21.13 0.08 0.47
C ARG A 63 20.29 0.66 -0.67
N GLY A 64 20.92 1.09 -1.76
CA GLY A 64 20.22 1.55 -2.96
C GLY A 64 19.41 0.44 -3.65
N ILE A 65 19.92 -0.79 -3.69
CA ILE A 65 19.18 -1.96 -4.20
C ILE A 65 17.99 -2.28 -3.31
N LEU A 66 18.19 -2.34 -1.99
CA LEU A 66 17.11 -2.57 -1.03
C LEU A 66 16.03 -1.49 -1.14
N LEU A 67 16.45 -0.23 -1.26
CA LEU A 67 15.56 0.89 -1.51
C LEU A 67 14.76 0.66 -2.81
N ALA A 68 15.42 0.35 -3.93
CA ALA A 68 14.74 0.11 -5.20
C ALA A 68 13.69 -1.01 -5.12
N ILE A 69 13.97 -2.08 -4.37
CA ILE A 69 13.03 -3.16 -4.11
C ILE A 69 11.84 -2.69 -3.24
N GLU A 70 12.11 -1.91 -2.19
CA GLU A 70 11.08 -1.33 -1.30
C GLU A 70 10.15 -0.35 -2.04
N TRP A 71 10.67 0.37 -3.04
CA TRP A 71 9.87 1.32 -3.82
C TRP A 71 8.76 0.64 -4.64
N ILE A 72 8.87 -0.67 -4.91
CA ILE A 72 7.87 -1.43 -5.68
C ILE A 72 6.52 -1.47 -4.92
N PRO A 73 6.41 -2.06 -3.71
CA PRO A 73 5.17 -2.01 -2.93
C PRO A 73 4.83 -0.60 -2.45
N MET A 74 5.82 0.26 -2.23
CA MET A 74 5.59 1.65 -1.82
C MET A 74 4.79 2.43 -2.85
N THR A 75 5.07 2.25 -4.15
CA THR A 75 4.35 2.93 -5.22
C THR A 75 2.85 2.62 -5.18
N ILE A 76 2.48 1.37 -4.92
CA ILE A 76 1.08 0.96 -4.80
C ILE A 76 0.42 1.64 -3.59
N THR A 77 1.12 1.68 -2.46
CA THR A 77 0.63 2.37 -1.25
C THR A 77 0.39 3.86 -1.48
N ILE A 78 1.31 4.53 -2.20
CA ILE A 78 1.16 5.94 -2.59
C ILE A 78 -0.06 6.12 -3.49
N LEU A 79 -0.26 5.25 -4.48
CA LEU A 79 -1.43 5.29 -5.36
C LEU A 79 -2.74 5.14 -4.57
N ILE A 80 -2.82 4.18 -3.64
CA ILE A 80 -3.98 4.00 -2.76
C ILE A 80 -4.24 5.27 -1.95
N CYS A 81 -3.23 5.80 -1.27
CA CYS A 81 -3.36 7.02 -0.46
C CYS A 81 -3.78 8.22 -1.32
N HIS A 82 -3.27 8.34 -2.55
CA HIS A 82 -3.62 9.42 -3.46
C HIS A 82 -5.09 9.33 -3.90
N LYS A 83 -5.59 8.13 -4.21
CA LYS A 83 -7.00 7.90 -4.55
C LYS A 83 -7.92 8.15 -3.36
N LEU A 84 -7.52 7.73 -2.16
CA LEU A 84 -8.26 8.01 -0.93
C LEU A 84 -8.30 9.51 -0.62
N ALA A 85 -7.18 10.22 -0.75
CA ALA A 85 -7.16 11.67 -0.61
C ALA A 85 -8.14 12.32 -1.61
N LYS A 86 -8.10 11.94 -2.90
CA LYS A 86 -9.05 12.45 -3.89
C LYS A 86 -10.50 12.16 -3.50
N LEU A 87 -10.80 10.95 -3.03
CA LEU A 87 -12.14 10.55 -2.58
C LEU A 87 -12.64 11.42 -1.42
N PHE A 88 -11.83 11.63 -0.39
CA PHE A 88 -12.21 12.49 0.74
C PHE A 88 -12.33 13.97 0.36
N GLY A 89 -11.55 14.44 -0.62
CA GLY A 89 -11.72 15.78 -1.19
C GLY A 89 -13.08 15.95 -1.90
N LEU A 90 -13.59 14.91 -2.58
CA LEU A 90 -14.93 14.94 -3.18
C LEU A 90 -16.03 14.94 -2.10
N PHE A 91 -15.87 14.14 -1.04
CA PHE A 91 -16.80 14.14 0.09
C PHE A 91 -16.84 15.48 0.84
N GLU A 92 -15.71 16.18 0.95
CA GLU A 92 -15.65 17.53 1.52
C GLU A 92 -16.49 18.54 0.72
N ASN A 93 -16.52 18.39 -0.61
CA ASN A 93 -17.29 19.25 -1.51
C ASN A 93 -18.78 18.88 -1.59
N GLY A 94 -19.22 17.83 -0.86
CA GLY A 94 -20.62 17.39 -0.83
C GLY A 94 -20.99 16.43 -1.96
N HIS A 95 -20.05 16.07 -2.83
CA HIS A 95 -20.22 15.05 -3.86
C HIS A 95 -20.08 13.68 -3.20
N LEU A 96 -21.18 13.10 -2.70
CA LEU A 96 -21.17 11.83 -1.96
C LEU A 96 -21.44 10.60 -2.84
N PHE A 97 -22.33 10.71 -3.82
CA PHE A 97 -22.80 9.60 -4.66
C PHE A 97 -22.56 9.82 -6.15
N GLU A 98 -21.51 10.55 -6.50
CA GLU A 98 -21.12 10.73 -7.90
C GLU A 98 -20.48 9.45 -8.45
N GLU A 99 -20.64 9.24 -9.76
CA GLU A 99 -19.98 8.14 -10.48
C GLU A 99 -18.45 8.17 -10.29
N GLU A 100 -17.88 9.37 -10.14
CA GLU A 100 -16.45 9.55 -9.86
C GLU A 100 -16.02 8.90 -8.53
N ASN A 101 -16.84 8.97 -7.49
CA ASN A 101 -16.53 8.36 -6.19
C ASN A 101 -16.48 6.84 -6.30
N ILE A 102 -17.46 6.27 -7.03
CA ILE A 102 -17.55 4.82 -7.28
C ILE A 102 -16.31 4.35 -8.05
N LYS A 103 -15.89 5.09 -9.08
CA LYS A 103 -14.66 4.82 -9.83
C LYS A 103 -13.41 4.86 -8.95
N LEU A 104 -13.30 5.81 -8.02
CA LEU A 104 -12.18 5.88 -7.09
C LEU A 104 -12.15 4.70 -6.11
N ILE A 105 -13.30 4.32 -5.54
CA ILE A 105 -13.41 3.16 -4.65
C ILE A 105 -13.00 1.88 -5.38
N LYS A 106 -13.47 1.70 -6.63
CA LYS A 106 -13.07 0.59 -7.50
C LYS A 106 -11.57 0.57 -7.79
N GLN A 107 -10.96 1.72 -8.04
CA GLN A 107 -9.52 1.81 -8.26
C GLN A 107 -8.72 1.44 -7.00
N VAL A 108 -9.16 1.90 -5.82
CA VAL A 108 -8.52 1.55 -4.55
C VAL A 108 -8.53 0.04 -4.33
N SER A 109 -9.68 -0.63 -4.53
CA SER A 109 -9.75 -2.09 -4.36
C SER A 109 -8.87 -2.84 -5.37
N ILE A 110 -8.81 -2.40 -6.62
CA ILE A 110 -7.90 -2.97 -7.62
C ILE A 110 -6.43 -2.80 -7.19
N TYR A 111 -6.04 -1.64 -6.67
CA TYR A 111 -4.68 -1.43 -6.17
C TYR A 111 -4.36 -2.27 -4.93
N MET A 112 -5.34 -2.52 -4.05
CA MET A 112 -5.15 -3.43 -2.93
C MET A 112 -4.87 -4.86 -3.41
N ILE A 113 -5.64 -5.37 -4.39
CA ILE A 113 -5.41 -6.68 -5.00
C ILE A 113 -4.03 -6.73 -5.68
N LEU A 114 -3.68 -5.69 -6.45
CA LEU A 114 -2.39 -5.59 -7.10
C LEU A 114 -1.23 -5.53 -6.08
N GLY A 115 -1.45 -4.88 -4.94
CA GLY A 115 -0.50 -4.83 -3.83
C GLY A 115 -0.15 -6.22 -3.31
N GLU A 116 -1.16 -7.06 -3.06
CA GLU A 116 -0.96 -8.44 -2.62
C GLU A 116 -0.26 -9.31 -3.68
N LEU A 117 -0.56 -9.10 -4.96
CA LEU A 117 0.15 -9.78 -6.05
C LEU A 117 1.62 -9.36 -6.13
N VAL A 118 1.91 -8.06 -5.95
CA VAL A 118 3.27 -7.55 -5.92
C VAL A 118 4.05 -8.05 -4.72
N GLN A 119 3.40 -8.23 -3.57
CA GLN A 119 4.02 -8.84 -2.38
C GLN A 119 4.61 -10.22 -2.70
N LEU A 120 3.96 -11.04 -3.53
CA LEU A 120 4.46 -12.37 -3.90
C LEU A 120 5.85 -12.34 -4.55
N PHE A 121 6.17 -11.30 -5.31
CA PHE A 121 7.47 -11.10 -5.94
C PHE A 121 8.43 -10.30 -5.07
N TYR A 122 7.90 -9.34 -4.32
CA TYR A 122 8.68 -8.49 -3.42
C TYR A 122 9.34 -9.29 -2.29
N GLN A 123 8.61 -10.20 -1.64
CA GLN A 123 9.13 -10.99 -0.52
C GLN A 123 10.41 -11.78 -0.85
N PRO A 124 10.46 -12.61 -1.91
CA PRO A 124 11.67 -13.35 -2.25
C PRO A 124 12.81 -12.41 -2.70
N LEU A 125 12.48 -11.31 -3.37
CA LEU A 125 13.47 -10.35 -3.84
C LEU A 125 14.13 -9.60 -2.67
N MET A 126 13.32 -9.15 -1.71
CA MET A 126 13.79 -8.46 -0.51
C MET A 126 14.55 -9.41 0.43
N THR A 127 14.05 -10.62 0.67
CA THR A 127 14.75 -11.62 1.52
C THR A 127 16.09 -12.05 0.92
N ALA A 128 16.16 -12.24 -0.40
CA ALA A 128 17.42 -12.52 -1.08
C ALA A 128 18.41 -11.36 -0.99
N ALA A 129 17.94 -10.11 -1.13
CA ALA A 129 18.78 -8.92 -1.00
C ALA A 129 19.30 -8.72 0.43
N LEU A 130 18.46 -8.97 1.45
CA LEU A 130 18.83 -8.88 2.86
C LEU A 130 19.79 -10.01 3.30
N THR A 131 19.72 -11.17 2.67
CA THR A 131 20.62 -12.31 2.97
C THR A 131 21.81 -12.43 2.03
N PHE A 132 22.04 -11.45 1.15
CA PHE A 132 23.09 -11.55 0.13
C PHE A 132 24.50 -11.72 0.71
N ASN A 133 24.74 -11.12 1.88
CA ASN A 133 26.00 -11.18 2.63
C ASN A 133 26.21 -12.50 3.38
N HIS A 134 25.20 -13.39 3.41
CA HIS A 134 25.38 -14.72 3.99
C HIS A 134 26.34 -15.59 3.16
N PRO A 135 27.06 -16.50 3.82
CA PRO A 135 27.91 -17.47 3.14
C PRO A 135 27.09 -18.30 2.13
N LYS A 136 27.78 -18.81 1.11
CA LYS A 136 27.15 -19.63 0.06
C LYS A 136 26.47 -20.85 0.69
N GLY A 137 25.14 -20.92 0.58
CA GLY A 137 24.31 -21.97 1.19
C GLY A 137 23.33 -21.46 2.27
N GLU A 138 23.55 -20.26 2.81
CA GLU A 138 22.69 -19.64 3.85
C GLU A 138 21.83 -18.48 3.31
N ARG A 139 21.80 -18.29 1.99
CA ARG A 139 20.94 -17.29 1.33
C ARG A 139 19.50 -17.79 1.34
N ILE A 140 18.59 -16.95 1.83
CA ILE A 140 17.18 -17.30 1.99
C ILE A 140 16.37 -16.45 1.03
N ALA A 141 15.63 -17.12 0.15
CA ALA A 141 14.52 -16.51 -0.59
C ALA A 141 13.24 -17.18 -0.07
N SER A 142 12.51 -16.47 0.78
CA SER A 142 11.27 -16.97 1.38
C SER A 142 10.06 -16.31 0.76
N ILE A 143 9.00 -17.09 0.60
CA ILE A 143 7.65 -16.61 0.34
C ILE A 143 6.82 -16.98 1.57
N THR A 144 6.26 -15.98 2.21
CA THR A 144 5.41 -16.11 3.39
C THR A 144 4.01 -15.63 3.06
N LEU A 145 3.09 -16.57 2.95
CA LEU A 145 1.65 -16.29 2.92
C LEU A 145 1.15 -16.23 4.35
N ASN A 146 0.83 -15.03 4.83
CA ASN A 146 0.22 -14.84 6.15
C ASN A 146 -1.29 -14.58 6.02
N SER A 147 -2.02 -14.88 7.11
CA SER A 147 -3.45 -14.58 7.28
C SER A 147 -3.81 -13.12 6.96
N ALA A 148 -2.92 -12.17 7.27
CA ALA A 148 -3.08 -10.76 6.94
C ALA A 148 -3.26 -10.54 5.42
N ASN A 149 -2.41 -11.15 4.59
CA ASN A 149 -2.47 -11.02 3.13
C ASN A 149 -3.83 -11.51 2.59
N LEU A 150 -4.30 -12.65 3.10
CA LEU A 150 -5.61 -13.20 2.73
C LEU A 150 -6.76 -12.29 3.15
N SER A 151 -6.71 -11.73 4.37
CA SER A 151 -7.74 -10.83 4.87
C SER A 151 -7.82 -9.52 4.07
N THR A 152 -6.67 -8.96 3.66
CA THR A 152 -6.61 -7.78 2.79
C THR A 152 -7.20 -8.08 1.42
N LEU A 153 -6.84 -9.23 0.83
CA LEU A 153 -7.38 -9.66 -0.46
C LEU A 153 -8.90 -9.80 -0.42
N ILE A 154 -9.43 -10.49 0.60
CA ILE A 154 -10.88 -10.67 0.80
C ILE A 154 -11.56 -9.30 0.97
N THR A 155 -10.97 -8.40 1.75
CA THR A 155 -11.49 -7.05 1.96
C THR A 155 -11.52 -6.27 0.64
N ALA A 156 -10.45 -6.34 -0.16
CA ALA A 156 -10.39 -5.70 -1.46
C ALA A 156 -11.45 -6.25 -2.42
N PHE A 157 -11.67 -7.56 -2.45
CA PHE A 157 -12.74 -8.18 -3.24
C PHE A 157 -14.12 -7.72 -2.80
N ILE A 158 -14.39 -7.65 -1.50
CA ILE A 158 -15.67 -7.14 -0.99
C ILE A 158 -15.90 -5.69 -1.44
N ILE A 159 -14.88 -4.83 -1.29
CA ILE A 159 -14.96 -3.42 -1.71
C ILE A 159 -15.16 -3.32 -3.23
N LEU A 160 -14.48 -4.16 -4.02
CA LEU A 160 -14.64 -4.22 -5.48
C LEU A 160 -16.07 -4.60 -5.87
N VAL A 161 -16.61 -5.67 -5.30
CA VAL A 161 -17.99 -6.12 -5.57
C VAL A 161 -18.99 -5.06 -5.13
N ALA A 162 -18.82 -4.46 -3.95
CA ALA A 162 -19.67 -3.38 -3.48
C ALA A 162 -19.63 -2.16 -4.41
N SER A 163 -18.46 -1.76 -4.89
CA SER A 163 -18.32 -0.66 -5.84
C SER A 163 -19.06 -0.94 -7.16
N TRP A 164 -19.03 -2.19 -7.63
CA TRP A 164 -19.75 -2.60 -8.84
C TRP A 164 -21.26 -2.60 -8.64
N ILE A 165 -21.76 -3.14 -7.51
CA ILE A 165 -23.19 -3.11 -7.19
C ILE A 165 -23.72 -1.68 -7.09
N VAL A 166 -22.97 -0.77 -6.45
CA VAL A 166 -23.36 0.65 -6.35
C VAL A 166 -23.34 1.34 -7.72
N GLN A 167 -22.39 0.98 -8.58
CA GLN A 167 -22.35 1.45 -9.97
C GLN A 167 -23.61 1.04 -10.75
N GLU A 168 -23.99 -0.23 -10.65
CA GLU A 168 -25.17 -0.79 -11.31
C GLU A 168 -26.46 -0.12 -10.83
N ALA A 169 -26.61 0.04 -9.51
CA ALA A 169 -27.76 0.72 -8.92
C ALA A 169 -27.88 2.19 -9.38
N HIS A 170 -26.75 2.88 -9.53
CA HIS A 170 -26.72 4.24 -10.04
C HIS A 170 -27.17 4.31 -11.51
N GLN A 171 -26.73 3.35 -12.35
CA GLN A 171 -27.12 3.28 -13.75
C GLN A 171 -28.62 3.02 -13.93
N LEU A 172 -29.17 2.04 -13.22
CA LEU A 172 -30.62 1.73 -13.25
C LEU A 172 -31.49 2.93 -12.84
N LYS A 173 -31.05 3.70 -11.83
CA LYS A 173 -31.76 4.90 -11.40
C LYS A 173 -31.77 5.98 -12.50
N SER A 174 -30.65 6.16 -13.19
CA SER A 174 -30.55 7.14 -14.28
C SER A 174 -31.46 6.81 -15.47
N GLU A 175 -31.58 5.52 -15.82
CA GLU A 175 -32.45 5.04 -16.90
C GLU A 175 -33.95 5.21 -16.54
N THR A 176 -34.32 4.93 -15.28
CA THR A 176 -35.71 5.08 -14.81
C THR A 176 -36.17 6.55 -14.81
N GLN A 177 -35.26 7.51 -14.55
CA GLN A 177 -35.58 8.94 -14.61
C GLN A 177 -35.75 9.49 -16.04
N LEU A 178 -35.23 8.80 -17.06
CA LEU A 178 -35.34 9.20 -18.46
C LEU A 178 -36.60 8.66 -19.16
N THR A 179 -37.39 7.81 -18.48
CA THR A 179 -38.57 7.12 -19.04
C THR A 179 -39.91 7.72 -18.55
N ILE A 180 -39.91 8.98 -18.10
CA ILE A 180 -41.16 9.72 -17.73
C ILE A 180 -41.60 10.60 -18.90
#